data_AF-A0A3R7BP74-F1
#
_entry.id   AF-A0A3R7BP74-F1
#
_cell.length_a   1.000
_cell.length_b   1.000
_cell.length_c   1.000
_cell.angle_alpha   90.00
_cell.angle_beta   90.00
_cell.angle_gamma   90.00
#
_symmetry.space_group_name_H-M   'P 1'
#
loop_
_entity.id
_entity.type
_entity.pdbx_description
1 polymer ?
#
loop_
_entity_poly.entity_id
_entity_poly.type
_entity_poly.pdbx_seq_one_letter_code
_entity_poly.pdbx_strand_id
1 'polypeptide(L)'
;MSRWTSEDDLALLIQANNERPFLQDRVMKSWGVLACNLLKAPGFSRQECEVDGKKTSHRFHLLLDNHEKFQKESVYLSGVDQEHNEMHILLDELVALRKDNMAKKKGKQQANAADQQEKARSEAAARHIRDEAMRTCPKKRAKVQDDERDEASTTPSKKKMLVDFHQDEIQLERERLAFKKAKMEQEIEEKRLDREERREARENDRKQREETRNQMSEILALVRAAVNNRNGN
;
A
#
# COMPACT_ATOMS: atom_id res chain seq x y z
N MET A 1 2.74 3.24 -45.66
CA MET A 1 2.64 2.64 -44.32
C MET A 1 1.23 2.15 -44.15
N SER A 2 1.02 0.84 -44.09
CA SER A 2 -0.31 0.28 -43.81
C SER A 2 -0.80 0.76 -42.44
N ARG A 3 -2.11 0.90 -42.24
CA ARG A 3 -2.73 1.29 -40.96
C ARG A 3 -2.98 0.04 -40.12
N TRP A 4 -2.81 0.09 -38.80
CA TRP A 4 -3.21 -1.03 -37.91
C TRP A 4 -4.71 -1.28 -38.04
N THR A 5 -5.09 -2.52 -38.30
CA THR A 5 -6.49 -2.95 -38.37
C THR A 5 -6.98 -3.46 -37.01
N SER A 6 -8.29 -3.59 -36.84
CA SER A 6 -8.86 -4.18 -35.62
C SER A 6 -8.45 -5.65 -35.43
N GLU A 7 -8.26 -6.40 -36.52
CA GLU A 7 -7.75 -7.78 -36.49
C GLU A 7 -6.28 -7.82 -36.03
N ASP A 8 -5.44 -6.90 -36.53
CA ASP A 8 -4.05 -6.78 -36.08
C ASP A 8 -3.97 -6.43 -34.59
N ASP A 9 -4.84 -5.52 -34.13
CA ASP A 9 -4.92 -5.13 -32.72
C ASP A 9 -5.37 -6.28 -31.84
N LEU A 10 -6.38 -7.05 -32.27
CA LEU A 10 -6.84 -8.22 -31.55
C LEU A 10 -5.74 -9.28 -31.44
N ALA A 11 -5.05 -9.59 -32.54
CA ALA A 11 -3.92 -10.52 -32.54
C ALA A 11 -2.79 -10.05 -31.60
N LEU A 12 -2.49 -8.76 -31.62
CA LEU A 12 -1.52 -8.16 -30.69
C LEU A 12 -1.94 -8.33 -29.23
N LEU A 13 -3.19 -8.01 -28.90
CA LEU A 13 -3.69 -8.09 -27.52
C LEU A 13 -3.69 -9.55 -27.02
N ILE A 14 -4.10 -10.50 -27.87
CA ILE A 14 -4.08 -11.93 -27.55
C ILE A 14 -2.64 -12.38 -27.24
N GLN A 15 -1.70 -12.06 -28.13
CA GLN A 15 -0.31 -12.45 -27.94
C GLN A 15 0.30 -11.78 -26.69
N ALA A 16 -0.03 -10.52 -26.45
CA ALA A 16 0.46 -9.78 -25.28
C ALA A 16 -0.12 -10.32 -23.97
N ASN A 17 -1.36 -10.81 -23.97
CA ASN A 17 -1.95 -11.46 -22.80
C ASN A 17 -1.27 -12.81 -22.48
N ASN A 18 -0.91 -13.56 -23.52
CA ASN A 18 -0.24 -14.85 -23.38
C ASN A 18 1.22 -14.71 -22.91
N GLU A 19 2.00 -13.84 -23.55
CA GLU A 19 3.45 -13.71 -23.29
C GLU A 19 3.79 -12.70 -22.18
N ARG A 20 2.89 -11.76 -21.90
CA ARG A 20 3.01 -10.73 -20.86
C ARG A 20 4.34 -9.97 -20.88
N PRO A 21 4.79 -9.44 -22.04
CA PRO A 21 6.10 -8.78 -22.15
C PRO A 21 6.24 -7.54 -21.27
N PHE A 22 5.13 -6.88 -20.93
CA PHE A 22 5.07 -5.70 -20.04
C PHE A 22 5.30 -6.02 -18.55
N LEU A 23 5.27 -7.30 -18.17
CA LEU A 23 5.52 -7.74 -16.79
C LEU A 23 6.95 -8.27 -16.56
N GLN A 24 7.72 -8.44 -17.63
CA GLN A 24 9.06 -9.03 -17.59
C GLN A 24 10.10 -8.02 -17.06
N ASP A 25 11.22 -8.51 -16.51
CA ASP A 25 12.32 -7.63 -16.07
C ASP A 25 13.02 -6.93 -17.24
N ARG A 26 13.19 -7.65 -18.36
CA ARG A 26 13.78 -7.12 -19.59
C ARG A 26 12.70 -6.76 -20.61
N VAL A 27 11.80 -5.85 -20.22
CA VAL A 27 10.58 -5.44 -20.96
C VAL A 27 10.81 -5.26 -22.47
N MET A 28 11.83 -4.51 -22.89
CA MET A 28 12.03 -4.26 -24.33
C MET A 28 12.54 -5.48 -25.11
N LYS A 29 13.27 -6.41 -24.46
CA LYS A 29 13.68 -7.65 -25.11
C LYS A 29 12.48 -8.57 -25.30
N SER A 30 11.61 -8.68 -24.29
CA SER A 30 10.38 -9.48 -24.40
C SER A 30 9.42 -8.90 -25.44
N TRP A 31 9.32 -7.58 -25.59
CA TRP A 31 8.57 -6.98 -26.70
C TRP A 31 9.16 -7.30 -28.08
N GLY A 32 10.49 -7.41 -28.20
CA GLY A 32 11.14 -7.86 -29.43
C GLY A 32 10.78 -9.31 -29.77
N VAL A 33 10.80 -10.20 -28.78
CA VAL A 33 10.36 -11.60 -28.94
C VAL A 33 8.88 -11.66 -29.35
N LEU A 34 8.02 -10.90 -28.67
CA LEU A 34 6.60 -10.85 -29.03
C LEU A 34 6.40 -10.36 -30.46
N ALA A 35 7.12 -9.33 -30.90
CA ALA A 35 7.04 -8.85 -32.27
C ALA A 35 7.40 -9.94 -33.30
N CYS A 36 8.46 -10.73 -33.04
CA CYS A 36 8.81 -11.88 -33.86
C CYS A 36 7.73 -12.97 -33.89
N ASN A 37 7.03 -13.19 -32.77
CA ASN A 37 5.97 -14.19 -32.67
C ASN A 37 4.67 -13.70 -33.33
N LEU A 38 4.37 -12.41 -33.23
CA LEU A 38 3.20 -11.78 -33.83
C LEU A 38 3.23 -11.89 -35.36
N LEU A 39 4.42 -11.78 -35.98
CA LEU A 39 4.61 -12.01 -37.41
C LEU A 39 4.29 -13.44 -37.87
N LYS A 40 4.25 -14.39 -36.95
CA LYS A 40 3.90 -15.80 -37.21
C LYS A 40 2.43 -16.09 -36.86
N ALA A 41 1.70 -15.13 -36.30
CA ALA A 41 0.33 -15.32 -35.86
C ALA A 41 -0.62 -15.38 -37.07
N PRO A 42 -1.54 -16.36 -37.13
CA PRO A 42 -2.52 -16.42 -38.19
C PRO A 42 -3.45 -15.20 -38.13
N GLY A 43 -3.75 -14.60 -39.28
CA GLY A 43 -4.59 -13.41 -39.39
C GLY A 43 -3.86 -12.08 -39.13
N PHE A 44 -2.58 -12.09 -38.76
CA PHE A 44 -1.80 -10.86 -38.66
C PHE A 44 -1.33 -10.42 -40.05
N SER A 45 -1.72 -9.20 -40.46
CA SER A 45 -1.59 -8.76 -41.85
C SER A 45 -0.29 -7.98 -42.14
N ARG A 46 0.48 -7.64 -41.11
CA ARG A 46 1.66 -6.75 -41.24
C ARG A 46 2.94 -7.51 -41.58
N GLN A 47 3.78 -6.88 -42.40
CA GLN A 47 5.08 -7.41 -42.81
C GLN A 47 6.18 -7.18 -41.77
N GLU A 48 7.23 -8.01 -41.81
CA GLU A 48 8.36 -7.99 -40.86
C GLU A 48 9.05 -6.62 -40.75
N CYS A 49 9.14 -5.86 -41.85
CA CYS A 49 9.75 -4.53 -41.86
C CYS A 49 8.94 -3.47 -41.10
N GLU A 50 7.65 -3.72 -40.86
CA GLU A 50 6.75 -2.76 -40.23
C GLU A 50 6.57 -2.99 -38.72
N VAL A 51 7.03 -4.13 -38.19
CA VAL A 51 6.74 -4.57 -36.82
C VAL A 51 8.03 -4.81 -36.05
N ASP A 52 8.27 -3.99 -35.04
CA ASP A 52 9.38 -4.12 -34.11
C ASP A 52 8.88 -4.00 -32.66
N GLY A 53 9.67 -4.46 -31.69
CA GLY A 53 9.25 -4.43 -30.29
C GLY A 53 8.86 -3.05 -29.77
N LYS A 54 9.42 -1.96 -30.33
CA LYS A 54 9.09 -0.59 -29.92
C LYS A 54 7.73 -0.16 -30.47
N LYS A 55 7.46 -0.42 -31.75
CA LYS A 55 6.16 -0.15 -32.39
C LYS A 55 5.05 -0.98 -31.77
N THR A 56 5.32 -2.27 -31.54
CA THR A 56 4.37 -3.20 -30.91
C THR A 56 4.04 -2.77 -29.48
N SER A 57 5.06 -2.46 -28.68
CA SER A 57 4.87 -1.91 -27.33
C SER A 57 4.09 -0.61 -27.36
N HIS A 58 4.45 0.34 -28.24
CA HIS A 58 3.75 1.60 -28.35
C HIS A 58 2.27 1.43 -28.71
N ARG A 59 1.97 0.57 -29.69
CA ARG A 59 0.59 0.28 -30.09
C ARG A 59 -0.21 -0.33 -28.95
N PHE A 60 0.35 -1.31 -28.25
CA PHE A 60 -0.29 -1.94 -27.10
C PHE A 60 -0.66 -0.93 -26.00
N HIS A 61 0.27 -0.06 -25.60
CA HIS A 61 -0.03 0.94 -24.57
C HIS A 61 -1.07 1.96 -25.03
N LEU A 62 -1.02 2.38 -26.31
CA LEU A 62 -2.03 3.26 -26.89
C LEU A 62 -3.43 2.65 -26.83
N LEU A 63 -3.58 1.35 -27.11
CA LEU A 63 -4.86 0.64 -27.02
C LEU A 63 -5.39 0.64 -25.58
N LEU A 64 -4.55 0.31 -24.59
CA LEU A 64 -4.94 0.33 -23.18
C LEU A 64 -5.34 1.73 -22.71
N ASP A 65 -4.59 2.76 -23.08
CA ASP A 65 -4.86 4.12 -22.66
C ASP A 65 -6.15 4.67 -23.28
N ASN A 66 -6.42 4.32 -24.54
CA ASN A 66 -7.69 4.66 -25.19
C ASN A 66 -8.86 3.93 -24.54
N HIS A 67 -8.70 2.64 -24.21
CA HIS A 67 -9.73 1.86 -23.51
C HIS A 67 -10.02 2.41 -22.12
N GLU A 68 -9.00 2.79 -21.35
CA GLU A 68 -9.22 3.42 -20.05
C GLU A 68 -9.96 4.75 -20.13
N LYS A 69 -9.72 5.55 -21.18
CA LYS A 69 -10.49 6.77 -21.43
C LYS A 69 -11.94 6.44 -21.77
N PHE A 70 -12.15 5.50 -22.68
CA PHE A 70 -13.47 5.02 -23.05
C PHE A 70 -14.26 4.52 -21.82
N GLN A 71 -13.66 3.68 -20.97
CA GLN A 71 -14.32 3.18 -19.75
C GLN A 71 -14.65 4.30 -18.77
N LYS A 72 -13.76 5.29 -18.60
CA LYS A 72 -14.06 6.46 -17.76
C LYS A 72 -15.24 7.25 -18.31
N GLU A 73 -15.27 7.51 -19.61
CA GLU A 73 -16.34 8.27 -20.26
C GLU A 73 -17.67 7.50 -20.23
N SER A 74 -17.66 6.19 -20.46
CA SER A 74 -18.85 5.33 -20.46
C SER A 74 -19.52 5.25 -19.07
N VAL A 75 -18.73 5.21 -17.98
CA VAL A 75 -19.28 5.26 -16.59
C VAL A 75 -20.14 6.50 -16.34
N TYR A 76 -19.87 7.62 -17.01
CA TYR A 76 -20.67 8.85 -16.87
C TYR A 76 -21.87 8.93 -17.82
N LEU A 77 -21.95 8.04 -18.81
CA LEU A 77 -22.94 8.10 -19.90
C LEU A 77 -23.92 6.92 -19.93
N SER A 78 -23.64 5.81 -19.26
CA SER A 78 -24.39 4.57 -19.45
C SER A 78 -25.47 4.30 -18.38
N GLY A 79 -26.71 4.16 -18.87
CA GLY A 79 -27.79 3.39 -18.25
C GLY A 79 -28.31 2.28 -19.20
N VAL A 80 -27.49 1.85 -20.18
CA VAL A 80 -27.85 0.88 -21.22
C VAL A 80 -26.74 -0.15 -21.37
N ASP A 81 -27.08 -1.44 -21.42
CA ASP A 81 -26.13 -2.53 -21.65
C ASP A 81 -25.38 -2.33 -22.98
N GLN A 82 -24.07 -2.09 -22.90
CA GLN A 82 -23.18 -2.07 -24.06
C GLN A 82 -22.78 -3.50 -24.43
N GLU A 83 -22.80 -3.81 -25.72
CA GLU A 83 -22.31 -5.09 -26.24
C GLU A 83 -20.79 -5.17 -26.09
N HIS A 84 -20.32 -5.93 -25.10
CA HIS A 84 -18.90 -6.16 -24.86
C HIS A 84 -18.33 -7.15 -25.90
N ASN A 85 -17.74 -6.60 -26.97
CA ASN A 85 -16.93 -7.38 -27.91
C ASN A 85 -15.70 -8.02 -27.21
N GLU A 86 -15.21 -9.14 -27.72
CA GLU A 86 -14.03 -9.89 -27.23
C GLU A 86 -12.82 -8.98 -26.98
N MET A 87 -12.60 -7.99 -27.85
CA MET A 87 -11.53 -7.01 -27.69
C MET A 87 -11.66 -6.20 -26.39
N HIS A 88 -12.88 -5.77 -26.02
CA HIS A 88 -13.11 -5.01 -24.79
C HIS A 88 -12.86 -5.87 -23.55
N ILE A 89 -13.31 -7.13 -23.56
CA ILE A 89 -13.08 -8.08 -22.47
C ILE A 89 -11.57 -8.26 -22.26
N LEU A 90 -10.83 -8.48 -23.34
CA LEU A 90 -9.38 -8.66 -23.27
C LEU A 90 -8.65 -7.39 -22.81
N LEU A 91 -9.11 -6.22 -23.24
CA LEU A 91 -8.57 -4.93 -22.78
C LEU A 91 -8.84 -4.71 -21.29
N ASP A 92 -10.02 -5.06 -20.77
CA ASP A 92 -10.33 -4.97 -19.34
C ASP A 92 -9.38 -5.84 -18.50
N GLU A 93 -9.17 -7.10 -18.93
CA GLU A 93 -8.22 -8.01 -18.27
C GLU A 93 -6.79 -7.47 -18.27
N LEU A 94 -6.31 -6.98 -19.42
CA LEU A 94 -4.97 -6.43 -19.57
C LEU A 94 -4.76 -5.14 -18.77
N VAL A 95 -5.77 -4.26 -18.70
CA VAL A 95 -5.77 -3.07 -17.86
C VAL A 95 -5.66 -3.46 -16.38
N ALA A 96 -6.44 -4.44 -15.93
CA ALA A 96 -6.38 -4.94 -14.56
C ALA A 96 -4.98 -5.49 -14.23
N LEU A 97 -4.42 -6.35 -15.10
CA LEU A 97 -3.06 -6.88 -14.94
C LEU A 97 -1.99 -5.80 -14.85
N ARG A 98 -2.10 -4.75 -15.68
CA ARG A 98 -1.17 -3.60 -15.66
C ARG A 98 -1.25 -2.85 -14.33
N LYS A 99 -2.46 -2.56 -13.85
CA LYS A 99 -2.68 -1.85 -12.58
C LYS A 99 -2.16 -2.65 -11.39
N ASP A 100 -2.43 -3.94 -11.36
CA ASP A 100 -1.94 -4.85 -10.31
C ASP A 100 -0.40 -4.90 -10.27
N ASN A 101 0.25 -4.96 -11.43
CA ASN A 101 1.71 -4.92 -11.49
C ASN A 101 2.27 -3.60 -10.96
N MET A 102 1.65 -2.48 -11.32
CA MET A 102 2.02 -1.15 -10.84
C MET A 102 1.84 -1.05 -9.31
N ALA A 103 0.74 -1.56 -8.77
CA ALA A 103 0.50 -1.61 -7.33
C ALA A 103 1.56 -2.47 -6.61
N LYS A 104 1.86 -3.67 -7.13
CA LYS A 104 2.91 -4.56 -6.60
C LYS A 104 4.30 -3.90 -6.62
N LYS A 105 4.65 -3.20 -7.70
CA LYS A 105 5.92 -2.45 -7.80
C LYS A 105 6.00 -1.32 -6.78
N LYS A 106 4.93 -0.53 -6.63
CA LYS A 106 4.84 0.53 -5.61
C LYS A 106 4.96 -0.02 -4.19
N GLY A 107 4.26 -1.10 -3.88
CA GLY A 107 4.35 -1.75 -2.57
C GLY A 107 5.77 -2.23 -2.23
N LYS A 108 6.45 -2.87 -3.19
CA LYS A 108 7.87 -3.27 -3.03
C LYS A 108 8.80 -2.07 -2.83
N GLN A 109 8.59 -0.97 -3.58
CA GLN A 109 9.39 0.24 -3.43
C GLN A 109 9.19 0.89 -2.06
N GLN A 110 7.95 0.94 -1.56
CA GLN A 110 7.64 1.48 -0.24
C GLN A 110 8.24 0.62 0.88
N ALA A 111 8.15 -0.71 0.78
CA ALA A 111 8.79 -1.62 1.75
C ALA A 111 10.32 -1.42 1.78
N ASN A 112 10.96 -1.38 0.61
CA ASN A 112 12.40 -1.15 0.52
C ASN A 112 12.82 0.23 1.08
N ALA A 113 12.01 1.27 0.86
CA ALA A 113 12.27 2.61 1.39
C ALA A 113 12.11 2.65 2.92
N ALA A 114 11.12 1.96 3.47
CA ALA A 114 10.93 1.83 4.91
C ALA A 114 12.12 1.10 5.57
N ASP A 115 12.55 -0.04 5.00
CA ASP A 115 13.70 -0.80 5.48
C ASP A 115 15.00 0.03 5.45
N GLN A 116 15.21 0.82 4.38
CA GLN A 116 16.35 1.72 4.27
C GLN A 116 16.29 2.86 5.30
N GLN A 117 15.10 3.42 5.53
CA GLN A 117 14.92 4.47 6.53
C GLN A 117 15.15 3.96 7.94
N GLU A 118 14.68 2.75 8.28
CA GLU A 118 14.92 2.12 9.57
C GLU A 118 16.42 1.85 9.78
N LYS A 119 17.11 1.29 8.78
CA LYS A 119 18.56 1.09 8.82
C LYS A 119 19.31 2.41 9.01
N ALA A 120 18.92 3.46 8.29
CA ALA A 120 19.52 4.78 8.43
C ALA A 120 19.29 5.39 9.83
N ARG A 121 18.09 5.22 10.41
CA ARG A 121 17.80 5.67 11.79
C ARG A 121 18.62 4.91 12.82
N SER A 122 18.73 3.59 12.68
CA SER A 122 19.56 2.74 13.56
C SER A 122 21.03 3.13 13.48
N GLU A 123 21.55 3.35 12.28
CA GLU A 123 22.93 3.80 12.08
C GLU A 123 23.16 5.21 12.65
N ALA A 124 22.22 6.14 12.47
CA ALA A 124 22.30 7.48 13.06
C ALA A 124 22.31 7.42 14.60
N ALA A 125 21.47 6.58 15.21
CA ALA A 125 21.46 6.37 16.65
C ALA A 125 22.80 5.76 17.14
N ALA A 126 23.33 4.76 16.44
CA ALA A 126 24.62 4.17 16.78
C ALA A 126 25.79 5.16 16.65
N ARG A 127 25.77 6.03 15.63
CA ARG A 127 26.75 7.12 15.47
C ARG A 127 26.65 8.12 16.62
N HIS A 128 25.44 8.53 17.01
CA HIS A 128 25.24 9.45 18.14
C HIS A 128 25.86 8.91 19.43
N ILE A 129 25.60 7.64 19.77
CA ILE A 129 26.17 6.98 20.97
C ILE A 129 27.70 6.97 20.91
N ARG A 130 28.27 6.65 19.75
CA ARG A 130 29.73 6.65 19.56
C ARG A 130 30.34 8.04 19.76
N ASP A 131 29.73 9.06 19.17
CA ASP A 131 30.20 10.44 19.27
C ASP A 131 30.12 10.98 20.70
N GLU A 132 29.05 10.64 21.41
CA GLU A 132 28.86 11.00 22.82
C GLU A 132 29.90 10.32 23.72
N ALA A 133 30.14 9.02 23.54
CA ALA A 133 31.18 8.30 24.27
C ALA A 133 32.59 8.87 24.00
N MET A 134 32.88 9.28 22.75
CA MET A 134 34.17 9.89 22.41
C MET A 134 34.35 11.29 23.02
N ARG A 135 33.27 12.04 23.23
CA ARG A 135 33.30 13.34 23.91
C ARG A 135 33.48 13.20 25.43
N THR A 136 32.87 12.18 26.04
CA THR A 136 32.89 11.97 27.50
C THR A 136 34.08 11.13 27.97
N CYS A 137 34.79 10.45 27.07
CA CYS A 137 36.06 9.80 27.37
C CYS A 137 37.07 10.82 27.93
N PRO A 138 37.59 10.63 29.16
CA PRO A 138 38.62 11.48 29.70
C PRO A 138 39.86 11.38 28.80
N LYS A 139 40.29 12.51 28.19
CA LYS A 139 41.63 12.59 27.61
C LYS A 139 42.60 12.26 28.73
N LYS A 140 43.22 11.07 28.69
CA LYS A 140 44.32 10.73 29.60
C LYS A 140 45.31 11.88 29.51
N ARG A 141 45.48 12.61 30.61
CA ARG A 141 46.44 13.71 30.70
C ARG A 141 47.76 13.19 30.19
N ALA A 142 48.30 13.80 29.15
CA ALA A 142 49.70 13.61 28.79
C ALA A 142 50.49 13.88 30.08
N LYS A 143 51.30 12.90 30.50
CA LYS A 143 52.17 13.04 31.66
C LYS A 143 53.04 14.27 31.44
N VAL A 144 52.70 15.35 32.13
CA VAL A 144 53.65 16.43 32.43
C VAL A 144 54.26 16.07 33.78
N GLN A 145 55.58 16.18 33.83
CA GLN A 145 56.46 15.83 34.92
C GLN A 145 56.03 16.50 36.25
N ASP A 146 56.19 15.72 37.32
CA ASP A 146 56.74 16.10 38.63
C ASP A 146 56.56 17.55 39.10
N ASP A 147 55.70 17.79 40.09
CA ASP A 147 56.13 18.39 41.37
C ASP A 147 55.02 18.25 42.44
N GLU A 148 55.44 18.21 43.70
CA GLU A 148 54.64 17.97 44.91
C GLU A 148 53.47 18.95 45.11
N ARG A 149 52.43 18.46 45.83
CA ARG A 149 51.74 19.12 46.98
C ARG A 149 50.19 19.21 46.89
N ASP A 150 49.61 19.08 48.09
CA ASP A 150 48.25 19.36 48.58
C ASP A 150 47.16 18.26 48.56
N GLU A 151 47.09 17.60 49.72
CA GLU A 151 45.92 17.03 50.38
C GLU A 151 44.77 18.04 50.61
N ALA A 152 43.54 17.51 50.62
CA ALA A 152 42.30 18.08 51.13
C ALA A 152 41.68 19.35 50.47
N SER A 153 40.72 19.15 49.55
CA SER A 153 39.52 20.01 49.40
C SER A 153 38.49 19.41 48.41
N THR A 154 37.55 18.58 48.90
CA THR A 154 36.29 18.35 48.15
C THR A 154 35.25 19.32 48.68
N THR A 155 35.11 20.45 47.99
CA THR A 155 34.10 21.47 48.31
C THR A 155 32.68 20.87 48.25
N PRO A 156 31.76 21.25 49.17
CA PRO A 156 30.41 20.68 49.27
C PRO A 156 29.54 20.83 48.01
N SER A 157 29.95 21.72 47.08
CA SER A 157 29.26 21.99 45.82
C SER A 157 29.34 20.84 44.80
N LYS A 158 30.46 20.09 44.75
CA LYS A 158 30.61 18.96 43.80
C LYS A 158 29.80 17.73 44.21
N LYS A 159 29.67 17.48 45.52
CA LYS A 159 28.82 16.39 46.03
C LYS A 159 27.34 16.67 45.78
N LYS A 160 26.90 17.92 45.92
CA LYS A 160 25.52 18.32 45.56
C LYS A 160 25.23 18.10 44.09
N MET A 161 26.07 18.60 43.17
CA MET A 161 25.87 18.36 41.73
C MET A 161 25.81 16.87 41.36
N LEU A 162 26.62 16.02 42.02
CA LEU A 162 26.57 14.59 41.76
C LEU A 162 25.25 13.96 42.24
N VAL A 163 24.76 14.37 43.40
CA VAL A 163 23.47 13.91 43.94
C VAL A 163 22.31 14.40 43.06
N ASP A 164 22.34 15.66 42.65
CA ASP A 164 21.34 16.27 41.77
C ASP A 164 21.31 15.54 40.41
N PHE A 165 22.47 15.24 39.82
CA PHE A 165 22.56 14.47 38.57
C PHE A 165 21.96 13.07 38.69
N HIS A 166 22.20 12.36 39.79
CA HIS A 166 21.58 11.05 40.02
C HIS A 166 20.08 11.16 40.26
N GLN A 167 19.60 12.23 40.89
CA GLN A 167 18.18 12.49 41.07
C GLN A 167 17.47 12.78 39.74
N ASP A 168 18.10 13.59 38.88
CA ASP A 168 17.61 13.89 37.53
C ASP A 168 17.57 12.62 36.67
N GLU A 169 18.58 11.76 36.75
CA GLU A 169 18.62 10.47 36.04
C GLU A 169 17.48 9.54 36.49
N ILE A 170 17.26 9.42 37.81
CA ILE A 170 16.16 8.64 38.38
C ILE A 170 14.79 9.20 37.94
N GLN A 171 14.65 10.52 37.88
CA GLN A 171 13.42 11.15 37.44
C GLN A 171 13.15 10.87 35.96
N LEU A 172 14.17 11.00 35.10
CA LEU A 172 14.07 10.73 33.68
C LEU A 172 13.69 9.27 33.41
N GLU A 173 14.24 8.33 34.19
CA GLU A 173 13.89 6.91 34.09
C GLU A 173 12.43 6.65 34.51
N ARG A 174 11.96 7.31 35.58
CA ARG A 174 10.55 7.23 36.01
C ARG A 174 9.59 7.76 34.95
N GLU A 175 9.90 8.92 34.36
CA GLU A 175 9.09 9.51 33.28
C GLU A 175 9.05 8.59 32.05
N ARG A 176 10.19 8.00 31.67
CA ARG A 176 10.26 7.02 30.59
C ARG A 176 9.40 5.78 30.87
N LEU A 177 9.45 5.24 32.10
CA LEU A 177 8.61 4.11 32.50
C LEU A 177 7.12 4.49 32.48
N ALA A 178 6.77 5.68 32.97
CA ALA A 178 5.40 6.17 32.96
C ALA A 178 4.86 6.31 31.53
N PHE A 179 5.66 6.88 30.62
CA PHE A 179 5.29 6.99 29.21
C PHE A 179 5.09 5.60 28.56
N LYS A 180 5.99 4.66 28.82
CA LYS A 180 5.87 3.29 28.30
C LYS A 180 4.62 2.59 28.82
N LYS A 181 4.30 2.78 30.11
CA LYS A 181 3.09 2.24 30.73
C LYS A 181 1.83 2.85 30.12
N ALA A 182 1.77 4.18 30.01
CA ALA A 182 0.63 4.89 29.41
C ALA A 182 0.39 4.48 27.96
N LYS A 183 1.46 4.31 27.17
CA LYS A 183 1.36 3.81 25.80
C LYS A 183 0.75 2.41 25.71
N MET A 184 1.18 1.49 26.57
CA MET A 184 0.61 0.14 26.60
C MET A 184 -0.85 0.13 27.09
N GLU A 185 -1.17 0.97 28.06
CA GLU A 185 -2.53 1.12 28.58
C GLU A 185 -3.48 1.66 27.50
N GLN A 186 -3.05 2.67 26.73
CA GLN A 186 -3.78 3.16 25.57
C GLN A 186 -4.00 2.07 24.51
N GLU A 187 -2.97 1.26 24.20
CA GLU A 187 -3.10 0.16 23.23
C GLU A 187 -4.10 -0.91 23.71
N ILE A 188 -4.12 -1.22 25.02
CA ILE A 188 -5.09 -2.14 25.60
C ILE A 188 -6.50 -1.58 25.51
N GLU A 189 -6.68 -0.29 25.78
CA GLU A 189 -7.97 0.39 25.72
C GLU A 189 -8.52 0.47 24.29
N GLU A 190 -7.68 0.78 23.30
CA GLU A 190 -8.06 0.77 21.88
C GLU A 190 -8.51 -0.64 21.44
N LYS A 191 -7.78 -1.68 21.86
CA LYS A 191 -8.18 -3.08 21.61
C LYS A 191 -9.48 -3.45 22.32
N ARG A 192 -9.77 -2.85 23.48
CA ARG A 192 -11.02 -3.07 24.21
C ARG A 192 -12.20 -2.44 23.45
N LEU A 193 -12.03 -1.19 23.01
CA LEU A 193 -13.01 -0.45 22.22
C LEU A 193 -13.29 -1.14 20.88
N ASP A 194 -12.27 -1.58 20.16
CA ASP A 194 -12.44 -2.32 18.89
C ASP A 194 -13.18 -3.66 19.08
N ARG A 195 -13.02 -4.33 20.22
CA ARG A 195 -13.82 -5.52 20.54
C ARG A 195 -15.27 -5.18 20.88
N GLU A 196 -15.49 -4.02 21.49
CA GLU A 196 -16.82 -3.51 21.85
C GLU A 196 -17.60 -3.06 20.63
N GLU A 197 -16.98 -2.27 19.76
CA GLU A 197 -17.55 -1.82 18.50
C GLU A 197 -17.96 -3.00 17.62
N ARG A 198 -17.15 -4.08 17.55
CA ARG A 198 -17.57 -5.31 16.86
C ARG A 198 -18.76 -6.01 17.51
N ARG A 199 -18.94 -5.92 18.83
CA ARG A 199 -20.14 -6.47 19.49
C ARG A 199 -21.35 -5.62 19.17
N GLU A 200 -21.21 -4.31 19.25
CA GLU A 200 -22.29 -3.36 18.96
C GLU A 200 -22.72 -3.41 17.49
N ALA A 201 -21.78 -3.52 16.55
CA ALA A 201 -22.10 -3.68 15.13
C ALA A 201 -22.93 -4.95 14.87
N ARG A 202 -22.60 -6.06 15.54
CA ARG A 202 -23.39 -7.31 15.46
C ARG A 202 -24.78 -7.15 16.07
N GLU A 203 -24.89 -6.41 17.17
CA GLU A 203 -26.18 -6.15 17.80
C GLU A 203 -27.05 -5.22 16.94
N ASN A 204 -26.46 -4.19 16.35
CA ASN A 204 -27.16 -3.26 15.45
C ASN A 204 -27.62 -3.94 14.17
N ASP A 205 -26.78 -4.78 13.55
CA ASP A 205 -27.20 -5.59 12.39
C ASP A 205 -28.35 -6.54 12.76
N ARG A 206 -28.29 -7.16 13.95
CA ARG A 206 -29.40 -7.99 14.45
C ARG A 206 -30.67 -7.16 14.65
N LYS A 207 -30.60 -5.97 15.25
CA LYS A 207 -31.75 -5.07 15.44
C LYS A 207 -32.35 -4.66 14.10
N GLN A 208 -31.53 -4.24 13.14
CA GLN A 208 -31.99 -3.89 11.79
C GLN A 208 -32.69 -5.08 11.08
N ARG A 209 -32.16 -6.29 11.23
CA ARG A 209 -32.80 -7.51 10.70
C ARG A 209 -34.13 -7.83 11.39
N GLU A 210 -34.22 -7.63 12.70
CA GLU A 210 -35.47 -7.81 13.45
C GLU A 210 -36.50 -6.74 13.06
N GLU A 211 -36.09 -5.47 12.90
CA GLU A 211 -36.94 -4.37 12.44
C GLU A 211 -37.48 -4.60 11.03
N THR A 212 -36.61 -4.94 10.07
CA THR A 212 -37.02 -5.26 8.70
C THR A 212 -37.95 -6.47 8.63
N ARG A 213 -37.70 -7.51 9.46
CA ARG A 213 -38.59 -8.66 9.59
C ARG A 213 -39.95 -8.27 10.15
N ASN A 214 -40.00 -7.40 11.15
CA ASN A 214 -41.25 -6.92 11.75
C ASN A 214 -42.04 -6.07 10.74
N GLN A 215 -41.40 -5.15 10.02
CA GLN A 215 -42.02 -4.37 8.94
C GLN A 215 -42.60 -5.27 7.85
N MET A 216 -41.85 -6.29 7.40
CA MET A 216 -42.32 -7.26 6.40
C MET A 216 -43.54 -8.04 6.92
N SER A 217 -43.51 -8.47 8.19
CA SER A 217 -44.64 -9.14 8.83
C SER A 217 -45.89 -8.25 8.87
N GLU A 218 -45.73 -6.96 9.17
CA GLU A 218 -46.83 -5.99 9.22
C GLU A 218 -47.43 -5.76 7.83
N ILE A 219 -46.59 -5.59 6.80
CA ILE A 219 -47.04 -5.47 5.40
C ILE A 219 -47.82 -6.72 4.97
N LEU A 220 -47.31 -7.92 5.27
CA LEU A 220 -48.00 -9.17 4.92
C LEU A 220 -49.35 -9.31 5.65
N ALA A 221 -49.44 -8.85 6.90
CA ALA A 221 -50.70 -8.84 7.65
C ALA A 221 -51.72 -7.89 7.01
N LEU A 222 -51.30 -6.69 6.60
CA LEU A 222 -52.15 -5.73 5.88
C LEU A 222 -52.63 -6.27 4.53
N VAL A 223 -51.74 -6.87 3.74
CA VAL A 223 -52.10 -7.49 2.46
C VAL A 223 -53.12 -8.62 2.67
N ARG A 224 -52.91 -9.47 3.68
CA ARG A 224 -53.85 -10.55 4.03
C ARG A 224 -55.22 -10.00 4.45
N ALA A 225 -55.27 -8.94 5.27
CA ALA A 225 -56.51 -8.30 5.66
C ALA A 225 -57.26 -7.68 4.46
N ALA A 226 -56.54 -7.02 3.54
CA ALA A 226 -57.12 -6.44 2.33
C ALA A 226 -57.70 -7.50 1.37
N VAL A 227 -57.01 -8.64 1.21
CA VAL A 227 -57.50 -9.77 0.40
C VAL A 227 -58.74 -10.41 1.03
N ASN A 228 -58.74 -10.61 2.35
CA ASN A 228 -59.88 -11.17 3.06
C ASN A 228 -61.11 -10.25 3.00
N ASN A 229 -60.93 -8.92 3.09
CA ASN A 229 -62.02 -7.96 2.93
C ASN A 229 -62.56 -7.89 1.49
N ARG A 230 -61.76 -8.21 0.47
CA ARG A 230 -62.24 -8.33 -0.93
C ARG A 230 -63.04 -9.59 -1.20
N ASN A 231 -62.75 -10.68 -0.47
CA ASN A 231 -63.40 -11.99 -0.68
C ASN A 231 -64.63 -12.20 0.21
N GLY A 232 -64.93 -11.27 1.13
CA GLY A 232 -66.04 -11.35 2.08
C GLY A 232 -67.23 -10.42 1.76
N ASN A 233 -67.30 -9.86 0.55
CA ASN A 233 -68.37 -8.98 0.09
C ASN A 233 -69.03 -9.52 -1.18
#